data_AF-A0AAU0M2L7-F1
#
_entry.id   AF-A0AAU0M2L7-F1
#
_cell.length_a   1.000
_cell.length_b   1.000
_cell.length_c   1.000
_cell.angle_alpha   90.00
_cell.angle_beta   90.00
_cell.angle_gamma   90.00
#
_symmetry.space_group_name_H-M   'P 1'
#
loop_
_entity.id
_entity.type
_entity.pdbx_description
1 polymer ?
#
loop_
_entity_poly.entity_id
_entity_poly.type
_entity_poly.pdbx_seq_one_letter_code
_entity_poly.pdbx_strand_id
1 'polypeptide(L)'
;MIRNFLILLYGSIFLVACSRPEDFFAGDVEAPIWTVEPIDSVTFDGDEGLVNIHTVADANFKGLKNANDFIDISGANASYCHPDVLYFPNKLNGYKYWMVFTPYFGAVGTNQNSKKFENPSVVVSNDGVDWVNPPGLSNPIINAPFPTESFGENKVDPIQGFWSDVDWIYLNNQFYLYYRGSFITAQALKGKCVLSNTNFDRLKQNAHRTIVQQTSTDGIKWSNLNVAFTSNPPFTPKDDHLLSPSFIHDGSEFLSYEIELNLNPKNFKGKDPSYVVRRTSTDGINFTGFRDSKIVNFFNKPWLKEGNGNSPWHIQATYADGYYFLCIAVGEVKRYTAELLYVAYSKDGLNFKVFPKPLLKNNAYRSSIFPMGSNESLIKMGAMIGNKSGEFRYREFTLNKYRIEKSLK
;
A
#
# COMPACT_ATOMS: atom_id res chain seq x y z
N MET A 1 -27.46 -14.46 -77.85
CA MET A 1 -27.80 -15.20 -76.61
C MET A 1 -26.96 -14.59 -75.49
N ILE A 2 -27.60 -13.71 -74.71
CA ILE A 2 -27.30 -13.22 -73.34
C ILE A 2 -25.89 -13.51 -72.79
N ARG A 3 -25.10 -12.47 -72.46
CA ARG A 3 -24.94 -12.02 -71.05
C ARG A 3 -24.18 -10.69 -70.92
N ASN A 4 -24.84 -9.73 -70.28
CA ASN A 4 -24.30 -8.48 -69.74
C ASN A 4 -23.18 -8.77 -68.73
N PHE A 5 -22.12 -7.96 -68.76
CA PHE A 5 -21.28 -7.74 -67.58
C PHE A 5 -21.27 -6.25 -67.27
N LEU A 6 -22.14 -5.87 -66.34
CA LEU A 6 -22.07 -4.62 -65.60
C LEU A 6 -20.81 -4.68 -64.72
N ILE A 7 -19.89 -3.74 -64.89
CA ILE A 7 -18.82 -3.50 -63.93
C ILE A 7 -19.41 -2.68 -62.79
N LEU A 8 -19.76 -3.35 -61.68
CA LEU A 8 -20.15 -2.71 -60.42
C LEU A 8 -18.87 -2.38 -59.64
N LEU A 9 -18.49 -1.10 -59.66
CA LEU A 9 -17.46 -0.54 -58.79
C LEU A 9 -18.04 -0.44 -57.37
N TYR A 10 -17.83 -1.46 -56.54
CA TYR A 10 -18.09 -1.34 -55.09
C TYR A 10 -16.96 -0.55 -54.44
N GLY A 11 -17.16 0.77 -54.35
CA GLY A 11 -16.35 1.64 -53.50
C GLY A 11 -16.46 1.18 -52.05
N SER A 12 -15.39 0.57 -51.55
CA SER A 12 -15.24 0.25 -50.13
C SER A 12 -14.93 1.56 -49.41
N ILE A 13 -15.95 2.21 -48.84
CA ILE A 13 -15.75 3.34 -47.93
C ILE A 13 -15.16 2.75 -46.64
N PHE A 14 -13.84 2.79 -46.51
CA PHE A 14 -13.17 2.63 -45.22
C PHE A 14 -13.54 3.85 -44.37
N LEU A 15 -14.60 3.71 -43.56
CA LEU A 15 -14.79 4.56 -42.39
C LEU A 15 -13.66 4.22 -41.41
N VAL A 16 -12.50 4.86 -41.58
CA VAL A 16 -11.54 5.00 -40.50
C VAL A 16 -12.22 5.90 -39.49
N ALA A 17 -12.95 5.29 -38.56
CA ALA A 17 -13.29 5.96 -37.32
C ALA A 17 -11.95 6.31 -36.66
N CYS A 18 -11.52 7.56 -36.83
CA CYS A 18 -10.56 8.18 -35.94
C CYS A 18 -11.21 8.20 -34.55
N SER A 19 -11.17 7.08 -33.83
CA SER A 19 -11.29 7.13 -32.39
C SER A 19 -10.13 7.99 -31.93
N ARG A 20 -10.42 9.22 -31.49
CA ARG A 20 -9.47 9.93 -30.64
C ARG A 20 -9.06 8.93 -29.55
N PRO A 21 -7.77 8.70 -29.29
CA PRO A 21 -7.39 7.88 -28.17
C PRO A 21 -8.10 8.45 -26.95
N GLU A 22 -9.05 7.70 -26.39
CA GLU A 22 -9.70 8.14 -25.17
C GLU A 22 -8.62 8.23 -24.10
N ASP A 23 -8.60 9.39 -23.46
CA ASP A 23 -7.62 9.74 -22.45
C ASP A 23 -7.70 8.75 -21.27
N PHE A 24 -6.63 7.99 -21.04
CA PHE A 24 -6.51 7.03 -19.93
C PHE A 24 -5.89 7.72 -18.70
N PHE A 25 -6.63 8.68 -18.12
CA PHE A 25 -6.23 9.37 -16.89
C PHE A 25 -7.11 8.95 -15.72
N ALA A 26 -6.52 8.93 -14.53
CA ALA A 26 -7.29 9.01 -13.29
C ALA A 26 -8.05 10.35 -13.23
N GLY A 27 -9.23 10.35 -12.61
CA GLY A 27 -10.07 11.53 -12.51
C GLY A 27 -9.48 12.55 -11.54
N ASP A 28 -9.34 13.80 -11.98
CA ASP A 28 -9.10 14.92 -11.09
C ASP A 28 -10.32 15.12 -10.16
N VAL A 29 -10.07 15.64 -8.96
CA VAL A 29 -11.11 15.99 -7.99
C VAL A 29 -11.18 17.50 -7.86
N GLU A 30 -12.38 18.05 -7.79
CA GLU A 30 -12.57 19.47 -7.52
C GLU A 30 -12.06 19.80 -6.11
N ALA A 31 -11.13 20.75 -6.04
CA ALA A 31 -10.58 21.20 -4.76
C ALA A 31 -11.55 22.19 -4.10
N PRO A 32 -11.94 21.99 -2.83
CA PRO A 32 -12.75 22.96 -2.11
C PRO A 32 -11.98 24.25 -1.88
N ILE A 33 -12.71 25.36 -1.72
CA ILE A 33 -12.12 26.64 -1.30
C ILE A 33 -11.91 26.57 0.21
N TRP A 34 -10.67 26.39 0.64
CA TRP A 34 -10.30 26.46 2.05
C TRP A 34 -9.57 27.76 2.36
N THR A 35 -10.08 28.48 3.36
CA THR A 35 -9.54 29.80 3.76
C THR A 35 -8.74 29.75 5.06
N VAL A 36 -8.88 28.68 5.83
CA VAL A 36 -8.19 28.51 7.11
C VAL A 36 -6.87 27.75 6.91
N GLU A 37 -5.80 28.21 7.57
CA GLU A 37 -4.51 27.51 7.56
C GLU A 37 -4.61 26.10 8.18
N PRO A 38 -3.72 25.15 7.80
CA PRO A 38 -3.69 23.82 8.39
C PRO A 38 -3.29 23.88 9.88
N ILE A 39 -3.72 22.90 10.66
CA ILE A 39 -3.24 22.68 12.03
C ILE A 39 -1.71 22.50 12.01
N ASP A 40 -0.97 23.27 12.81
CA ASP A 40 0.50 23.35 12.80
C ASP A 40 1.23 22.00 12.89
N SER A 41 0.77 21.10 13.77
CA SER A 41 1.38 19.79 13.96
C SER A 41 0.48 18.84 14.73
N VAL A 42 0.76 17.55 14.55
CA VAL A 42 0.42 16.53 15.55
C VAL A 42 1.30 16.78 16.78
N THR A 43 0.72 16.65 17.98
CA THR A 43 1.47 16.68 19.24
C THR A 43 1.45 15.27 19.79
N PHE A 44 2.64 14.66 19.95
CA PHE A 44 2.76 13.35 20.57
C PHE A 44 2.56 13.48 22.08
N ASP A 45 1.87 12.51 22.65
CA ASP A 45 1.65 12.41 24.09
C ASP A 45 2.92 11.89 24.80
N GLY A 46 3.78 11.14 24.07
CA GLY A 46 5.08 10.62 24.50
C GLY A 46 5.80 9.82 23.41
N ASP A 47 7.06 9.42 23.67
CA ASP A 47 7.74 8.34 22.91
C ASP A 47 7.62 7.06 23.74
N GLU A 48 6.84 6.09 23.26
CA GLU A 48 6.50 4.89 24.04
C GLU A 48 7.61 3.84 23.96
N GLY A 49 8.45 3.87 22.92
CA GLY A 49 9.70 3.10 22.89
C GLY A 49 10.16 2.62 21.53
N LEU A 50 11.38 2.09 21.53
CA LEU A 50 11.95 1.31 20.42
C LEU A 50 11.29 -0.07 20.41
N VAL A 51 10.83 -0.50 19.24
CA VAL A 51 10.08 -1.75 19.08
C VAL A 51 11.01 -2.94 18.95
N ASN A 52 10.70 -4.01 19.69
CA ASN A 52 11.40 -5.29 19.66
C ASN A 52 10.49 -6.36 19.05
N ILE A 53 10.91 -7.01 17.97
CA ILE A 53 10.12 -8.08 17.34
C ILE A 53 10.85 -9.41 17.48
N HIS A 54 10.27 -10.33 18.25
CA HIS A 54 10.79 -11.68 18.47
C HIS A 54 10.28 -12.64 17.40
N THR A 55 10.95 -12.62 16.25
CA THR A 55 10.66 -13.52 15.12
C THR A 55 11.91 -13.76 14.25
N VAL A 56 11.73 -14.54 13.18
CA VAL A 56 12.74 -14.86 12.19
C VAL A 56 12.29 -14.34 10.83
N ALA A 57 13.20 -13.74 10.08
CA ALA A 57 13.03 -13.49 8.66
C ALA A 57 13.38 -14.78 7.89
N ASP A 58 12.41 -15.36 7.19
CA ASP A 58 12.58 -16.60 6.42
C ASP A 58 12.36 -16.34 4.93
N ALA A 59 13.41 -16.60 4.14
CA ALA A 59 13.46 -16.48 2.68
C ALA A 59 13.37 -17.83 1.96
N ASN A 60 13.05 -18.92 2.67
CA ASN A 60 12.95 -20.25 2.09
C ASN A 60 11.77 -20.34 1.13
N PHE A 61 12.01 -21.06 0.03
CA PHE A 61 10.95 -21.48 -0.87
C PHE A 61 10.13 -22.62 -0.25
N LYS A 62 8.86 -22.74 -0.66
CA LYS A 62 7.94 -23.73 -0.11
C LYS A 62 8.52 -25.15 -0.18
N GLY A 63 8.61 -25.81 0.97
CA GLY A 63 9.11 -27.19 1.09
C GLY A 63 10.64 -27.32 1.22
N LEU A 64 11.39 -26.23 1.19
CA LEU A 64 12.82 -26.20 1.43
C LEU A 64 13.13 -25.63 2.82
N LYS A 65 14.30 -26.00 3.35
CA LYS A 65 14.82 -25.52 4.64
C LYS A 65 16.33 -25.37 4.57
N ASN A 66 16.78 -24.19 4.19
CA ASN A 66 18.18 -23.77 4.17
C ASN A 66 18.44 -22.83 5.33
N ALA A 67 19.41 -23.18 6.18
CA ALA A 67 19.78 -22.39 7.36
C ALA A 67 20.20 -20.96 7.02
N ASN A 68 20.81 -20.73 5.85
CA ASN A 68 21.25 -19.40 5.41
C ASN A 68 20.10 -18.49 4.95
N ASP A 69 18.92 -19.06 4.72
CA ASP A 69 17.70 -18.32 4.37
C ASP A 69 16.82 -18.09 5.61
N PHE A 70 17.36 -18.30 6.82
CA PHE A 70 16.78 -17.89 8.10
C PHE A 70 17.67 -16.84 8.77
N ILE A 71 17.11 -15.69 9.12
CA ILE A 71 17.80 -14.65 9.88
C ILE A 71 16.97 -14.39 11.14
N ASP A 72 17.55 -14.68 12.31
CA ASP A 72 16.96 -14.25 13.57
C ASP A 72 17.02 -12.72 13.63
N ILE A 73 15.84 -12.09 13.64
CA ILE A 73 15.70 -10.63 13.71
C ILE A 73 15.26 -10.18 15.12
N SER A 74 15.24 -11.11 16.08
CA SER A 74 15.03 -10.79 17.49
C SER A 74 16.25 -10.06 18.07
N GLY A 75 15.99 -9.00 18.84
CA GLY A 75 17.03 -8.24 19.54
C GLY A 75 17.94 -7.37 18.67
N ALA A 76 17.79 -7.39 17.34
CA ALA A 76 18.48 -6.47 16.44
C ALA A 76 17.84 -5.07 16.45
N ASN A 77 16.54 -4.98 16.83
CA ASN A 77 15.68 -3.79 16.77
C ASN A 77 15.75 -3.04 15.44
N ALA A 78 16.11 -3.79 14.42
CA ALA A 78 16.42 -3.40 13.07
C ALA A 78 16.10 -4.61 12.20
N SER A 79 15.87 -4.40 10.90
CA SER A 79 15.43 -5.39 9.88
C SER A 79 13.93 -5.46 9.61
N TYR A 80 13.17 -4.45 10.03
CA TYR A 80 11.74 -4.38 9.80
C TYR A 80 11.41 -3.36 8.71
N CYS A 81 10.38 -3.63 7.93
CA CYS A 81 9.92 -2.76 6.87
C CYS A 81 8.39 -2.78 6.78
N HIS A 82 7.82 -1.66 6.34
CA HIS A 82 6.41 -1.53 5.97
C HIS A 82 5.40 -2.05 7.03
N PRO A 83 5.36 -1.50 8.26
CA PRO A 83 4.50 -2.02 9.34
C PRO A 83 3.08 -1.47 9.29
N ASP A 84 2.08 -2.33 9.38
CA ASP A 84 0.67 -1.93 9.54
C ASP A 84 0.03 -2.54 10.77
N VAL A 85 -0.61 -1.72 11.60
CA VAL A 85 -1.04 -2.09 12.96
C VAL A 85 -2.54 -1.94 13.13
N LEU A 86 -3.16 -2.95 13.74
CA LEU A 86 -4.55 -2.91 14.22
C LEU A 86 -4.57 -2.99 15.74
N TYR A 87 -5.44 -2.20 16.36
CA TYR A 87 -5.62 -2.12 17.80
C TYR A 87 -7.01 -2.60 18.24
N PHE A 88 -7.04 -3.44 19.26
CA PHE A 88 -8.22 -4.05 19.86
C PHE A 88 -8.24 -3.78 21.36
N PRO A 89 -9.00 -2.78 21.86
CA PRO A 89 -8.99 -2.42 23.28
C PRO A 89 -9.40 -3.58 24.19
N ASN A 90 -10.34 -4.41 23.72
CA ASN A 90 -10.84 -5.58 24.43
C ASN A 90 -10.07 -6.87 24.13
N LYS A 91 -8.93 -6.76 23.43
CA LYS A 91 -8.11 -7.86 22.91
C LYS A 91 -8.82 -8.71 21.85
N LEU A 92 -8.06 -9.11 20.84
CA LEU A 92 -8.43 -10.15 19.89
C LEU A 92 -7.48 -11.33 20.08
N ASN A 93 -8.04 -12.51 20.38
CA ASN A 93 -7.30 -13.73 20.74
C ASN A 93 -6.22 -13.49 21.81
N GLY A 94 -6.51 -12.65 22.81
CA GLY A 94 -5.63 -12.36 23.95
C GLY A 94 -4.65 -11.19 23.77
N TYR A 95 -4.63 -10.54 22.60
CA TYR A 95 -3.69 -9.46 22.28
C TYR A 95 -4.39 -8.15 21.91
N LYS A 96 -3.85 -7.03 22.40
CA LYS A 96 -4.36 -5.69 22.08
C LYS A 96 -3.89 -5.19 20.72
N TYR A 97 -2.69 -5.58 20.31
CA TYR A 97 -2.10 -5.10 19.07
C TYR A 97 -1.78 -6.28 18.18
N TRP A 98 -2.09 -6.11 16.91
CA TRP A 98 -1.70 -6.98 15.83
C TRP A 98 -0.93 -6.13 14.83
N MET A 99 0.17 -6.65 14.30
CA MET A 99 0.95 -5.98 13.26
C MET A 99 1.26 -6.96 12.13
N VAL A 100 1.09 -6.50 10.90
CA VAL A 100 1.70 -7.13 9.72
C VAL A 100 2.86 -6.26 9.26
N PHE A 101 3.96 -6.88 8.85
CA PHE A 101 5.13 -6.19 8.32
C PHE A 101 5.89 -7.11 7.37
N THR A 102 6.92 -6.59 6.70
CA THR A 102 7.85 -7.40 5.92
C THR A 102 9.28 -7.25 6.45
N PRO A 103 10.04 -8.34 6.66
CA PRO A 103 11.45 -8.23 6.99
C PRO A 103 12.28 -7.68 5.81
N TYR A 104 12.98 -6.56 6.04
CA TYR A 104 13.88 -5.91 5.09
C TYR A 104 14.72 -4.86 5.84
N PHE A 105 15.81 -4.34 5.27
CA PHE A 105 16.79 -3.47 5.96
C PHE A 105 17.60 -4.19 7.06
N GLY A 106 18.34 -3.43 7.87
CA GLY A 106 19.07 -3.92 9.04
C GLY A 106 19.95 -5.14 8.73
N ALA A 107 19.81 -6.19 9.54
CA ALA A 107 20.52 -7.46 9.42
C ALA A 107 20.14 -8.26 8.15
N VAL A 108 18.94 -8.05 7.59
CA VAL A 108 18.53 -8.62 6.30
C VAL A 108 19.25 -7.91 5.13
N GLY A 109 19.51 -6.61 5.29
CA GLY A 109 20.17 -5.76 4.30
C GLY A 109 19.23 -5.23 3.21
N THR A 110 19.82 -4.54 2.23
CA THR A 110 19.09 -3.85 1.14
C THR A 110 19.61 -4.24 -0.26
N ASN A 111 20.22 -5.42 -0.38
CA ASN A 111 20.75 -5.90 -1.66
C ASN A 111 19.68 -6.70 -2.41
N GLN A 112 19.97 -7.10 -3.66
CA GLN A 112 19.02 -7.84 -4.49
C GLN A 112 18.55 -9.17 -3.85
N ASN A 113 19.42 -9.85 -3.09
CA ASN A 113 19.05 -11.09 -2.41
C ASN A 113 18.15 -10.83 -1.19
N SER A 114 18.24 -9.65 -0.57
CA SER A 114 17.43 -9.24 0.57
C SER A 114 15.93 -9.22 0.25
N LYS A 115 15.54 -8.96 -1.02
CA LYS A 115 14.14 -8.98 -1.47
C LYS A 115 13.44 -10.34 -1.22
N LYS A 116 14.18 -11.45 -1.16
CA LYS A 116 13.62 -12.78 -0.84
C LYS A 116 13.06 -12.87 0.58
N PHE A 117 13.52 -12.02 1.50
CA PHE A 117 13.09 -12.01 2.89
C PHE A 117 11.84 -11.14 3.14
N GLU A 118 11.43 -10.34 2.15
CA GLU A 118 10.35 -9.36 2.25
C GLU A 118 8.95 -10.03 2.21
N ASN A 119 8.77 -11.04 3.05
CA ASN A 119 7.57 -11.88 3.07
C ASN A 119 6.62 -11.41 4.20
N PRO A 120 5.31 -11.26 3.93
CA PRO A 120 4.35 -10.82 4.93
C PRO A 120 4.40 -11.67 6.20
N SER A 121 4.61 -11.00 7.33
CA SER A 121 4.79 -11.60 8.64
C SER A 121 3.87 -10.93 9.65
N VAL A 122 3.24 -11.72 10.52
CA VAL A 122 2.26 -11.25 11.51
C VAL A 122 2.79 -11.47 12.91
N VAL A 123 2.74 -10.42 13.73
CA VAL A 123 3.14 -10.44 15.14
C VAL A 123 2.09 -9.76 16.01
N VAL A 124 2.10 -10.06 17.30
CA VAL A 124 1.13 -9.57 18.28
C VAL A 124 1.82 -9.01 19.52
N SER A 125 1.15 -8.06 20.17
CA SER A 125 1.64 -7.40 21.39
C SER A 125 0.49 -6.99 22.31
N ASN A 126 0.81 -6.75 23.58
CA ASN A 126 -0.10 -6.15 24.56
C ASN A 126 0.32 -4.75 25.03
N ASP A 127 1.51 -4.29 24.65
CA ASP A 127 2.08 -2.98 25.00
C ASP A 127 2.48 -2.13 23.78
N GLY A 128 2.49 -2.71 22.58
CA GLY A 128 2.88 -2.03 21.34
C GLY A 128 4.40 -1.92 21.14
N VAL A 129 5.21 -2.42 22.09
CA VAL A 129 6.69 -2.30 22.09
C VAL A 129 7.34 -3.67 21.93
N ASP A 130 6.90 -4.68 22.68
CA ASP A 130 7.41 -6.05 22.60
C ASP A 130 6.43 -6.93 21.82
N TRP A 131 6.91 -7.51 20.71
CA TRP A 131 6.09 -8.25 19.76
C TRP A 131 6.58 -9.67 19.60
N VAL A 132 5.64 -10.61 19.50
CA VAL A 132 5.92 -12.04 19.32
C VAL A 132 5.09 -12.63 18.20
N ASN A 133 5.49 -13.78 17.66
CA ASN A 133 4.62 -14.56 16.79
C ASN A 133 3.33 -14.94 17.53
N PRO A 134 2.15 -14.79 16.92
CA PRO A 134 0.94 -15.23 17.56
C PRO A 134 0.94 -16.77 17.67
N PRO A 135 0.44 -17.34 18.79
CA PRO A 135 0.47 -18.79 18.99
C PRO A 135 -0.18 -19.56 17.83
N GLY A 136 0.54 -20.53 17.28
CA GLY A 136 0.07 -21.37 16.16
C GLY A 136 0.38 -20.83 14.77
N LEU A 137 0.97 -19.64 14.63
CA LEU A 137 1.51 -19.13 13.37
C LEU A 137 3.03 -19.31 13.32
N SER A 138 3.53 -19.80 12.18
CA SER A 138 4.95 -19.67 11.82
C SER A 138 5.06 -18.62 10.73
N ASN A 139 5.86 -17.59 10.96
CA ASN A 139 6.13 -16.59 9.93
C ASN A 139 7.15 -17.11 8.91
N PRO A 140 7.12 -16.58 7.66
CA PRO A 140 6.09 -15.70 7.10
C PRO A 140 4.79 -16.46 6.76
N ILE A 141 3.70 -15.73 6.54
CA ILE A 141 2.40 -16.34 6.17
C ILE A 141 2.43 -16.97 4.77
N ILE A 142 3.37 -16.54 3.92
CA ILE A 142 3.60 -17.04 2.58
C ILE A 142 5.11 -17.06 2.29
N ASN A 143 5.61 -18.17 1.76
CA ASN A 143 7.01 -18.32 1.39
C ASN A 143 7.42 -17.42 0.22
N ALA A 144 8.73 -17.20 0.10
CA ALA A 144 9.32 -16.55 -1.06
C ALA A 144 8.91 -17.27 -2.37
N PRO A 145 8.62 -16.54 -3.46
CA PRO A 145 8.38 -17.14 -4.77
C PRO A 145 9.63 -17.84 -5.29
N PHE A 146 9.47 -18.99 -5.97
CA PHE A 146 10.60 -19.63 -6.63
C PHE A 146 11.12 -18.78 -7.80
N PRO A 147 12.42 -18.85 -8.15
CA PRO A 147 12.93 -18.28 -9.40
C PRO A 147 12.16 -18.75 -10.64
N THR A 148 11.72 -20.02 -10.67
CA THR A 148 10.91 -20.60 -11.75
C THR A 148 9.47 -20.07 -11.79
N GLU A 149 8.99 -19.48 -10.71
CA GLU A 149 7.69 -18.81 -10.62
C GLU A 149 7.78 -17.34 -11.04
N SER A 150 8.99 -16.84 -11.34
CA SER A 150 9.32 -15.43 -11.46
C SER A 150 9.80 -15.07 -12.88
N PHE A 151 9.87 -13.77 -13.18
CA PHE A 151 10.50 -13.23 -14.38
C PHE A 151 11.43 -12.06 -14.04
N GLY A 152 12.31 -11.68 -14.97
CA GLY A 152 13.35 -10.68 -14.69
C GLY A 152 12.82 -9.26 -14.56
N GLU A 153 13.22 -8.55 -13.49
CA GLU A 153 13.02 -7.10 -13.32
C GLU A 153 13.83 -6.30 -14.35
N ASN A 154 15.05 -6.75 -14.62
CA ASN A 154 15.94 -6.21 -15.63
C ASN A 154 16.85 -7.32 -16.19
N LYS A 155 17.79 -6.95 -17.07
CA LYS A 155 18.66 -7.91 -17.77
C LYS A 155 19.87 -8.38 -16.96
N VAL A 156 20.14 -7.77 -15.81
CA VAL A 156 21.38 -7.96 -15.04
C VAL A 156 21.12 -8.71 -13.75
N ASP A 157 20.04 -8.36 -13.06
CA ASP A 157 19.70 -8.96 -11.77
C ASP A 157 19.20 -10.41 -11.92
N PRO A 158 19.47 -11.28 -10.92
CA PRO A 158 18.90 -12.63 -10.89
C PRO A 158 17.38 -12.60 -10.97
N ILE A 159 16.80 -13.60 -11.65
CA ILE A 159 15.35 -13.78 -11.69
C ILE A 159 14.86 -14.19 -10.31
N GLN A 160 14.19 -13.27 -9.62
CA GLN A 160 13.62 -13.49 -8.30
C GLN A 160 12.43 -12.55 -8.07
N GLY A 161 11.23 -13.10 -8.03
CA GLY A 161 10.05 -12.39 -7.58
C GLY A 161 10.03 -12.28 -6.06
N PHE A 162 9.28 -11.31 -5.53
CA PHE A 162 9.22 -11.06 -4.10
C PHE A 162 7.86 -10.50 -3.68
N TRP A 163 7.52 -10.70 -2.41
CA TRP A 163 6.38 -10.05 -1.77
C TRP A 163 6.83 -8.72 -1.15
N SER A 164 5.90 -7.82 -0.85
CA SER A 164 6.20 -6.50 -0.27
C SER A 164 4.92 -5.75 0.06
N ASP A 165 5.05 -4.57 0.66
CA ASP A 165 4.00 -3.57 0.81
C ASP A 165 2.68 -4.12 1.39
N VAL A 166 2.75 -4.58 2.64
CA VAL A 166 1.59 -5.12 3.38
C VAL A 166 0.68 -4.03 3.91
N ASP A 167 -0.62 -4.30 3.95
CA ASP A 167 -1.62 -3.46 4.59
C ASP A 167 -2.88 -4.28 4.89
N TRP A 168 -3.56 -4.01 6.00
CA TRP A 168 -4.72 -4.81 6.39
C TRP A 168 -5.81 -4.04 7.10
N ILE A 169 -6.99 -4.64 7.06
CA ILE A 169 -8.17 -4.15 7.76
C ILE A 169 -8.82 -5.30 8.50
N TYR A 170 -9.49 -4.98 9.60
CA TYR A 170 -10.35 -5.93 10.32
C TYR A 170 -11.77 -5.40 10.32
N LEU A 171 -12.66 -6.15 9.69
CA LEU A 171 -14.07 -5.79 9.51
C LEU A 171 -14.92 -7.03 9.69
N ASN A 172 -16.05 -6.93 10.39
CA ASN A 172 -17.02 -8.02 10.55
C ASN A 172 -16.37 -9.36 11.00
N ASN A 173 -15.48 -9.28 11.99
CA ASN A 173 -14.73 -10.41 12.55
C ASN A 173 -13.79 -11.13 11.57
N GLN A 174 -13.30 -10.40 10.58
CA GLN A 174 -12.50 -10.92 9.48
C GLN A 174 -11.33 -9.98 9.19
N PHE A 175 -10.10 -10.51 9.19
CA PHE A 175 -8.96 -9.82 8.61
C PHE A 175 -9.03 -9.90 7.09
N TYR A 176 -8.74 -8.78 6.42
CA TYR A 176 -8.44 -8.70 5.00
C TYR A 176 -7.03 -8.14 4.89
N LEU A 177 -6.08 -8.99 4.50
CA LEU A 177 -4.69 -8.63 4.32
C LEU A 177 -4.40 -8.50 2.83
N TYR A 178 -3.86 -7.35 2.44
CA TYR A 178 -3.38 -7.08 1.10
C TYR A 178 -1.87 -6.94 1.10
N TYR A 179 -1.25 -7.32 -0.01
CA TYR A 179 0.16 -7.12 -0.22
C TYR A 179 0.51 -7.23 -1.70
N ARG A 180 1.70 -6.76 -2.05
CA ARG A 180 2.20 -6.74 -3.43
C ARG A 180 3.07 -7.95 -3.72
N GLY A 181 2.77 -8.66 -4.80
CA GLY A 181 3.70 -9.55 -5.48
C GLY A 181 4.37 -8.86 -6.66
N SER A 182 5.70 -8.85 -6.69
CA SER A 182 6.51 -8.22 -7.74
C SER A 182 7.24 -9.26 -8.57
N PHE A 183 7.16 -9.13 -9.90
CA PHE A 183 7.82 -9.99 -10.88
C PHE A 183 7.51 -11.50 -10.75
N ILE A 184 6.32 -11.82 -10.24
CA ILE A 184 5.78 -13.18 -10.16
C ILE A 184 4.92 -13.43 -11.39
N THR A 185 5.11 -14.57 -12.05
CA THR A 185 4.35 -14.92 -13.26
C THR A 185 2.87 -15.10 -12.94
N ALA A 186 2.01 -14.71 -13.88
CA ALA A 186 0.58 -14.89 -13.78
C ALA A 186 0.20 -16.38 -13.66
N GLN A 187 0.98 -17.27 -14.28
CA GLN A 187 0.80 -18.72 -14.15
C GLN A 187 1.09 -19.22 -12.73
N ALA A 188 2.14 -18.73 -12.07
CA ALA A 188 2.42 -19.09 -10.68
C ALA A 188 1.34 -18.56 -9.74
N LEU A 189 0.87 -17.32 -9.94
CA LEU A 189 -0.23 -16.76 -9.14
C LEU A 189 -1.52 -17.56 -9.33
N LYS A 190 -1.88 -17.99 -10.55
CA LYS A 190 -3.04 -18.86 -10.79
C LYS A 190 -2.98 -20.15 -9.96
N GLY A 191 -1.80 -20.74 -9.81
CA GLY A 191 -1.60 -21.94 -8.99
C GLY A 191 -1.74 -21.74 -7.48
N LYS A 192 -1.73 -20.49 -7.01
CA LYS A 192 -1.84 -20.11 -5.58
C LYS A 192 -3.19 -19.46 -5.24
N CYS A 193 -3.94 -19.01 -6.24
CA CYS A 193 -5.20 -18.28 -6.06
C CYS A 193 -6.42 -19.21 -5.94
N VAL A 194 -7.49 -18.67 -5.37
CA VAL A 194 -8.85 -19.22 -5.47
C VAL A 194 -9.25 -19.28 -6.95
N LEU A 195 -9.84 -20.41 -7.37
CA LEU A 195 -10.35 -20.59 -8.72
C LEU A 195 -11.61 -19.72 -8.92
N SER A 196 -11.48 -18.64 -9.69
CA SER A 196 -12.59 -17.73 -10.00
C SER A 196 -12.37 -17.06 -11.36
N ASN A 197 -13.46 -16.72 -12.06
CA ASN A 197 -13.38 -15.98 -13.33
C ASN A 197 -12.65 -14.66 -13.15
N THR A 198 -12.89 -13.96 -12.03
CA THR A 198 -12.19 -12.72 -11.66
C THR A 198 -10.67 -12.90 -11.62
N ASN A 199 -10.17 -13.94 -10.97
CA ASN A 199 -8.73 -14.22 -10.92
C ASN A 199 -8.19 -14.65 -12.29
N PHE A 200 -8.93 -15.47 -13.03
CA PHE A 200 -8.54 -15.87 -14.39
C PHE A 200 -8.39 -14.66 -15.31
N ASP A 201 -9.32 -13.71 -15.24
CA ASP A 201 -9.30 -12.49 -16.04
C ASP A 201 -8.12 -11.57 -15.67
N ARG A 202 -7.87 -11.38 -14.37
CA ARG A 202 -6.77 -10.52 -13.88
C ARG A 202 -5.38 -11.12 -14.15
N LEU A 203 -5.28 -12.45 -14.27
CA LEU A 203 -4.04 -13.19 -14.49
C LEU A 203 -3.89 -13.70 -15.94
N LYS A 204 -4.51 -13.03 -16.91
CA LYS A 204 -4.34 -13.37 -18.35
C LYS A 204 -2.90 -13.18 -18.84
N GLN A 205 -2.20 -12.19 -18.28
CA GLN A 205 -0.83 -11.83 -18.65
C GLN A 205 -0.03 -11.47 -17.40
N ASN A 206 1.30 -11.56 -17.50
CA ASN A 206 2.18 -11.10 -16.43
C ASN A 206 1.99 -9.60 -16.19
N ALA A 207 2.05 -9.19 -14.93
CA ALA A 207 2.15 -7.81 -14.50
C ALA A 207 3.42 -7.66 -13.67
N HIS A 208 4.11 -6.52 -13.76
CA HIS A 208 5.26 -6.26 -12.90
C HIS A 208 4.88 -6.31 -11.42
N ARG A 209 3.65 -5.89 -11.08
CA ARG A 209 3.12 -5.90 -9.74
C ARG A 209 1.69 -6.42 -9.73
N THR A 210 1.36 -7.25 -8.76
CA THR A 210 0.01 -7.77 -8.53
C THR A 210 -0.33 -7.55 -7.07
N ILE A 211 -1.45 -6.89 -6.81
CA ILE A 211 -1.97 -6.75 -5.45
C ILE A 211 -2.86 -7.95 -5.17
N VAL A 212 -2.44 -8.73 -4.18
CA VAL A 212 -3.15 -9.92 -3.74
C VAL A 212 -3.81 -9.67 -2.40
N GLN A 213 -4.83 -10.47 -2.08
CA GLN A 213 -5.53 -10.47 -0.80
C GLN A 213 -5.55 -11.88 -0.22
N GLN A 214 -5.40 -11.99 1.09
CA GLN A 214 -5.79 -13.15 1.89
C GLN A 214 -6.74 -12.72 3.01
N THR A 215 -7.57 -13.65 3.47
CA THR A 215 -8.49 -13.43 4.59
C THR A 215 -8.19 -14.40 5.72
N SER A 216 -8.38 -13.97 6.97
CA SER A 216 -8.30 -14.82 8.17
C SER A 216 -9.29 -14.40 9.25
N THR A 217 -10.01 -15.34 9.87
CA THR A 217 -10.90 -15.05 11.01
C THR A 217 -10.18 -15.02 12.35
N ASP A 218 -8.96 -15.56 12.41
CA ASP A 218 -8.18 -15.71 13.64
C ASP A 218 -6.81 -14.99 13.59
N GLY A 219 -6.40 -14.51 12.42
CA GLY A 219 -5.09 -13.90 12.18
C GLY A 219 -3.95 -14.93 12.05
N ILE A 220 -4.27 -16.24 12.10
CA ILE A 220 -3.32 -17.36 12.12
C ILE A 220 -3.42 -18.17 10.84
N LYS A 221 -4.65 -18.55 10.45
CA LYS A 221 -4.91 -19.35 9.25
C LYS A 221 -5.43 -18.44 8.16
N TRP A 222 -4.70 -18.41 7.05
CA TRP A 222 -4.99 -17.52 5.94
C TRP A 222 -5.57 -18.30 4.75
N SER A 223 -6.53 -17.69 4.06
CA SER A 223 -7.13 -18.24 2.85
C SER A 223 -6.10 -18.38 1.72
N ASN A 224 -6.46 -19.10 0.65
CA ASN A 224 -5.73 -18.97 -0.61
C ASN A 224 -5.80 -17.53 -1.14
N LEU A 225 -4.92 -17.19 -2.08
CA LEU A 225 -4.83 -15.85 -2.64
C LEU A 225 -6.07 -15.48 -3.44
N ASN A 226 -6.41 -14.21 -3.41
CA ASN A 226 -7.28 -13.56 -4.38
C ASN A 226 -6.52 -12.39 -5.00
N VAL A 227 -6.84 -12.00 -6.23
CA VAL A 227 -6.16 -10.87 -6.90
C VAL A 227 -7.08 -9.67 -6.86
N ALA A 228 -6.70 -8.59 -6.17
CA ALA A 228 -7.49 -7.37 -6.14
C ALA A 228 -7.35 -6.61 -7.48
N PHE A 229 -6.11 -6.30 -7.88
CA PHE A 229 -5.79 -5.66 -9.15
C PHE A 229 -4.31 -5.81 -9.50
N THR A 230 -3.92 -5.42 -10.70
CA THR A 230 -2.55 -5.59 -11.23
C THR A 230 -2.02 -4.28 -11.81
N SER A 231 -0.71 -4.20 -12.01
CA SER A 231 -0.06 -3.07 -12.71
C SER A 231 -0.21 -3.16 -14.24
N ASN A 232 -1.39 -3.54 -14.70
CA ASN A 232 -1.77 -3.62 -16.11
C ASN A 232 -3.11 -2.89 -16.32
N PRO A 233 -3.40 -2.45 -17.56
CA PRO A 233 -4.74 -2.01 -17.91
C PRO A 233 -5.78 -3.11 -17.61
N PRO A 234 -6.99 -2.75 -17.14
CA PRO A 234 -7.50 -1.39 -16.96
C PRO A 234 -7.14 -0.73 -15.61
N PHE A 235 -6.39 -1.40 -14.74
CA PHE A 235 -6.17 -0.95 -13.37
C PHE A 235 -5.08 0.10 -13.25
N THR A 236 -4.00 -0.01 -14.03
CA THR A 236 -2.96 1.00 -14.11
C THR A 236 -2.57 1.22 -15.56
N PRO A 237 -1.91 2.34 -15.89
CA PRO A 237 -1.19 2.46 -17.14
C PRO A 237 -0.16 1.34 -17.22
N LYS A 238 0.14 0.87 -18.44
CA LYS A 238 1.11 -0.21 -18.60
C LYS A 238 2.47 0.21 -18.04
N ASP A 239 3.05 -0.65 -17.22
CA ASP A 239 4.36 -0.46 -16.57
C ASP A 239 4.41 0.71 -15.56
N ASP A 240 3.25 1.18 -15.07
CA ASP A 240 3.22 2.15 -13.97
C ASP A 240 3.65 1.52 -12.64
N HIS A 241 4.17 2.36 -11.76
CA HIS A 241 4.72 1.97 -10.46
C HIS A 241 3.65 2.05 -9.39
N LEU A 242 2.83 1.00 -9.33
CA LEU A 242 1.88 0.74 -8.25
C LEU A 242 2.61 0.41 -6.93
N LEU A 243 2.76 1.40 -6.05
CA LEU A 243 3.53 1.30 -4.81
C LEU A 243 2.66 1.53 -3.57
N SER A 244 3.01 0.85 -2.49
CA SER A 244 2.46 1.03 -1.15
C SER A 244 0.94 1.14 -1.09
N PRO A 245 0.18 0.18 -1.67
CA PRO A 245 -1.26 0.21 -1.56
C PRO A 245 -1.67 0.12 -0.09
N SER A 246 -2.62 0.95 0.31
CA SER A 246 -3.19 0.95 1.66
C SER A 246 -4.70 0.98 1.60
N PHE A 247 -5.37 0.23 2.48
CA PHE A 247 -6.77 -0.11 2.40
C PHE A 247 -7.50 0.31 3.67
N ILE A 248 -8.70 0.85 3.51
CA ILE A 248 -9.58 1.17 4.63
C ILE A 248 -11.02 0.78 4.28
N HIS A 249 -11.87 0.72 5.29
CA HIS A 249 -13.31 0.74 5.12
C HIS A 249 -13.86 1.94 5.90
N ASP A 250 -14.61 2.82 5.25
CA ASP A 250 -15.08 4.07 5.86
C ASP A 250 -16.48 3.97 6.49
N GLY A 251 -17.03 2.76 6.51
CA GLY A 251 -18.38 2.47 6.99
C GLY A 251 -19.39 2.29 5.85
N SER A 252 -19.07 2.73 4.63
CA SER A 252 -19.87 2.53 3.43
C SER A 252 -19.23 1.50 2.50
N GLU A 253 -17.96 1.69 2.16
CA GLU A 253 -17.27 0.85 1.19
C GLU A 253 -15.77 0.71 1.51
N PHE A 254 -15.11 -0.23 0.83
CA PHE A 254 -13.66 -0.35 0.85
C PHE A 254 -13.07 0.72 -0.06
N LEU A 255 -11.99 1.33 0.43
CA LEU A 255 -11.19 2.28 -0.33
C LEU A 255 -9.75 1.79 -0.34
N SER A 256 -9.05 2.06 -1.43
CA SER A 256 -7.61 1.90 -1.51
C SER A 256 -6.95 3.22 -1.87
N TYR A 257 -5.76 3.45 -1.33
CA TYR A 257 -4.87 4.56 -1.63
C TYR A 257 -3.54 3.99 -2.08
N GLU A 258 -3.08 4.34 -3.28
CA GLU A 258 -1.82 3.83 -3.83
C GLU A 258 -0.96 4.98 -4.34
N ILE A 259 0.36 4.78 -4.34
CA ILE A 259 1.29 5.68 -5.03
C ILE A 259 1.44 5.19 -6.46
N GLU A 260 1.28 6.11 -7.42
CA GLU A 260 1.61 5.91 -8.83
C GLU A 260 2.69 6.93 -9.23
N LEU A 261 3.74 6.48 -9.90
CA LEU A 261 4.82 7.37 -10.31
C LEU A 261 4.51 8.03 -11.64
N ASN A 262 4.75 9.34 -11.74
CA ASN A 262 4.55 10.06 -12.98
C ASN A 262 5.76 9.90 -13.93
N LEU A 263 6.04 8.66 -14.35
CA LEU A 263 7.13 8.35 -15.26
C LEU A 263 6.78 8.63 -16.72
N ASN A 264 5.49 8.57 -17.06
CA ASN A 264 4.96 8.93 -18.35
C ASN A 264 3.98 10.10 -18.19
N PRO A 265 4.29 11.30 -18.73
CA PRO A 265 3.44 12.49 -18.57
C PRO A 265 2.07 12.37 -19.27
N LYS A 266 1.80 11.24 -19.95
CA LYS A 266 0.48 10.91 -20.51
C LYS A 266 -0.44 10.17 -19.53
N ASN A 267 0.04 9.81 -18.34
CA ASN A 267 -0.76 9.10 -17.32
C ASN A 267 -1.45 10.05 -16.35
N PHE A 268 -0.95 11.28 -16.23
CA PHE A 268 -1.44 12.32 -15.33
C PHE A 268 -1.35 13.70 -16.00
N LYS A 269 -2.32 14.58 -15.75
CA LYS A 269 -2.30 15.95 -16.30
C LYS A 269 -1.26 16.86 -15.64
N GLY A 270 -0.97 16.62 -14.36
CA GLY A 270 -0.01 17.42 -13.60
C GLY A 270 1.45 17.00 -13.81
N LYS A 271 2.37 17.73 -13.17
CA LYS A 271 3.82 17.52 -13.28
C LYS A 271 4.49 16.99 -12.01
N ASP A 272 3.71 16.67 -10.98
CA ASP A 272 4.28 16.12 -9.75
C ASP A 272 4.97 14.78 -10.05
N PRO A 273 6.09 14.46 -9.37
CA PRO A 273 6.83 13.22 -9.61
C PRO A 273 6.02 11.94 -9.35
N SER A 274 4.99 12.01 -8.50
CA SER A 274 4.10 10.90 -8.16
C SER A 274 2.77 11.43 -7.65
N TYR A 275 1.73 10.60 -7.73
CA TYR A 275 0.38 10.89 -7.26
C TYR A 275 -0.10 9.82 -6.30
N VAL A 276 -0.99 10.22 -5.40
CA VAL A 276 -1.81 9.29 -4.62
C VAL A 276 -3.11 9.08 -5.39
N VAL A 277 -3.37 7.84 -5.79
CA VAL A 277 -4.60 7.42 -6.47
C VAL A 277 -5.51 6.71 -5.48
N ARG A 278 -6.80 7.02 -5.53
CA ARG A 278 -7.83 6.38 -4.72
C ARG A 278 -8.81 5.57 -5.57
N ARG A 279 -9.07 4.33 -5.16
CA ARG A 279 -10.11 3.46 -5.75
C ARG A 279 -11.16 3.12 -4.72
N THR A 280 -12.29 2.60 -5.20
CA THR A 280 -13.38 2.15 -4.36
C THR A 280 -13.79 0.72 -4.70
N SER A 281 -14.33 -0.01 -3.72
CA SER A 281 -14.83 -1.37 -3.87
C SER A 281 -15.89 -1.67 -2.82
N THR A 282 -16.95 -2.37 -3.21
CA THR A 282 -18.00 -2.78 -2.25
C THR A 282 -17.68 -4.09 -1.53
N ASP A 283 -16.70 -4.86 -2.01
CA ASP A 283 -16.38 -6.20 -1.49
C ASP A 283 -14.91 -6.41 -1.11
N GLY A 284 -14.07 -5.37 -1.29
CA GLY A 284 -12.65 -5.43 -1.00
C GLY A 284 -11.83 -6.24 -2.01
N ILE A 285 -12.42 -6.65 -3.14
CA ILE A 285 -11.71 -7.39 -4.20
C ILE A 285 -11.89 -6.73 -5.55
N ASN A 286 -13.06 -6.18 -5.83
CA ASN A 286 -13.41 -5.57 -7.10
C ASN A 286 -13.28 -4.04 -6.98
N PHE A 287 -12.04 -3.56 -7.07
CA PHE A 287 -11.73 -2.13 -7.07
C PHE A 287 -11.94 -1.50 -8.45
N THR A 288 -12.25 -0.21 -8.47
CA THR A 288 -12.37 0.57 -9.69
C THR A 288 -11.08 0.59 -10.52
N GLY A 289 -11.22 0.62 -11.86
CA GLY A 289 -10.10 0.75 -12.79
C GLY A 289 -9.46 2.14 -12.74
N PHE A 290 -8.31 2.32 -13.41
CA PHE A 290 -7.55 3.59 -13.39
C PHE A 290 -8.38 4.79 -13.85
N ARG A 291 -9.21 4.61 -14.88
CA ARG A 291 -10.05 5.69 -15.43
C ARG A 291 -11.10 6.19 -14.42
N ASP A 292 -11.58 5.30 -13.57
CA ASP A 292 -12.63 5.57 -12.59
C ASP A 292 -12.06 5.89 -11.21
N SER A 293 -10.74 5.79 -11.04
CA SER A 293 -10.04 6.19 -9.82
C SER A 293 -9.93 7.72 -9.72
N LYS A 294 -9.59 8.20 -8.53
CA LYS A 294 -9.48 9.63 -8.23
C LYS A 294 -8.09 10.00 -7.75
N ILE A 295 -7.57 11.12 -8.21
CA ILE A 295 -6.31 11.67 -7.68
C ILE A 295 -6.62 12.42 -6.38
N VAL A 296 -5.88 12.10 -5.32
CA VAL A 296 -5.97 12.81 -4.05
C VAL A 296 -5.35 14.20 -4.18
N ASN A 297 -6.07 15.20 -3.69
CA ASN A 297 -5.63 16.59 -3.62
C ASN A 297 -4.96 16.86 -2.28
N PHE A 298 -3.70 17.29 -2.31
CA PHE A 298 -3.04 17.89 -1.16
C PHE A 298 -3.05 19.41 -1.28
N PHE A 299 -3.85 20.07 -0.44
CA PHE A 299 -4.00 21.53 -0.49
C PHE A 299 -2.71 22.26 -0.14
N ASN A 300 -1.99 21.76 0.84
CA ASN A 300 -0.65 22.21 1.18
C ASN A 300 0.34 21.05 1.02
N LYS A 301 1.54 21.36 0.53
CA LYS A 301 2.62 20.40 0.27
C LYS A 301 3.88 20.83 1.04
N PRO A 302 3.88 20.73 2.39
CA PRO A 302 4.94 21.30 3.22
C PRO A 302 6.33 20.73 2.91
N TRP A 303 6.39 19.50 2.40
CA TRP A 303 7.62 18.85 1.96
C TRP A 303 8.36 19.55 0.82
N LEU A 304 7.69 20.39 0.03
CA LEU A 304 8.35 21.17 -1.03
C LEU A 304 9.32 22.21 -0.45
N LYS A 305 9.12 22.64 0.80
CA LYS A 305 10.06 23.52 1.51
C LYS A 305 11.38 22.82 1.84
N GLU A 306 11.34 21.50 2.00
CA GLU A 306 12.51 20.66 2.29
C GLU A 306 13.20 20.19 0.99
N GLY A 307 12.51 20.25 -0.16
CA GLY A 307 13.08 19.92 -1.46
C GLY A 307 12.03 19.93 -2.58
N ASN A 308 12.30 20.66 -3.66
CA ASN A 308 11.35 20.81 -4.78
C ASN A 308 11.05 19.50 -5.54
N GLY A 309 11.95 18.51 -5.44
CA GLY A 309 11.75 17.18 -6.02
C GLY A 309 10.97 16.21 -5.13
N ASN A 310 10.60 16.62 -3.91
CA ASN A 310 9.93 15.77 -2.94
C ASN A 310 8.49 15.47 -3.35
N SER A 311 8.13 14.19 -3.29
CA SER A 311 6.78 13.70 -3.59
C SER A 311 6.47 12.45 -2.77
N PRO A 312 5.19 12.07 -2.58
CA PRO A 312 4.81 10.86 -1.87
C PRO A 312 5.45 9.60 -2.46
N TRP A 313 6.15 8.83 -1.64
CA TRP A 313 6.82 7.59 -2.05
C TRP A 313 6.10 6.35 -1.53
N HIS A 314 5.70 6.37 -0.25
CA HIS A 314 4.91 5.31 0.39
C HIS A 314 3.82 5.96 1.24
N ILE A 315 2.75 5.21 1.48
CA ILE A 315 1.56 5.71 2.14
C ILE A 315 0.89 4.62 2.99
N GLN A 316 0.27 5.05 4.08
CA GLN A 316 -0.71 4.29 4.84
C GLN A 316 -1.94 5.17 5.09
N ALA A 317 -3.13 4.58 5.00
CA ALA A 317 -4.40 5.23 5.22
C ALA A 317 -5.11 4.64 6.44
N THR A 318 -5.81 5.49 7.19
CA THR A 318 -6.72 5.04 8.25
C THR A 318 -7.96 5.91 8.30
N TYR A 319 -9.09 5.30 8.66
CA TYR A 319 -10.33 6.01 8.93
C TYR A 319 -10.65 5.97 10.42
N ALA A 320 -10.99 7.12 11.00
CA ALA A 320 -11.35 7.22 12.40
C ALA A 320 -12.39 8.32 12.58
N ASP A 321 -13.55 7.95 13.14
CA ASP A 321 -14.58 8.89 13.60
C ASP A 321 -15.03 9.91 12.52
N GLY A 322 -15.28 9.45 11.29
CA GLY A 322 -15.71 10.37 10.23
C GLY A 322 -14.60 11.17 9.58
N TYR A 323 -13.33 10.84 9.85
CA TYR A 323 -12.17 11.49 9.22
C TYR A 323 -11.25 10.45 8.59
N TYR A 324 -10.64 10.85 7.48
CA TYR A 324 -9.63 10.09 6.76
C TYR A 324 -8.27 10.66 7.11
N PHE A 325 -7.29 9.79 7.34
CA PHE A 325 -5.91 10.18 7.60
C PHE A 325 -4.96 9.42 6.68
N LEU A 326 -3.87 10.08 6.29
CA LEU A 326 -2.79 9.47 5.53
C LEU A 326 -1.48 9.69 6.28
N CYS A 327 -0.72 8.62 6.53
CA CYS A 327 0.68 8.68 6.91
C CYS A 327 1.54 8.57 5.64
N ILE A 328 2.33 9.60 5.34
CA ILE A 328 2.94 9.77 4.02
C ILE A 328 4.45 9.85 4.17
N ALA A 329 5.16 8.85 3.65
CA ALA A 329 6.60 8.90 3.49
C ALA A 329 6.92 9.65 2.18
N VAL A 330 7.70 10.72 2.28
CA VAL A 330 7.96 11.67 1.20
C VAL A 330 9.46 11.80 0.94
N GLY A 331 9.86 11.87 -0.32
CA GLY A 331 11.24 12.15 -0.72
C GLY A 331 11.43 12.25 -2.23
N GLU A 332 12.68 12.13 -2.69
CA GLU A 332 13.02 12.15 -4.10
C GLU A 332 12.67 10.81 -4.78
N VAL A 333 11.42 10.67 -5.23
CA VAL A 333 10.88 9.40 -5.78
C VAL A 333 11.66 8.87 -6.98
N LYS A 334 12.30 9.75 -7.78
CA LYS A 334 13.17 9.35 -8.90
C LYS A 334 14.44 8.62 -8.45
N ARG A 335 14.78 8.71 -7.16
CA ARG A 335 15.89 7.99 -6.51
C ARG A 335 15.39 6.88 -5.60
N TYR A 336 14.10 6.52 -5.71
CA TYR A 336 13.47 5.42 -4.97
C TYR A 336 13.64 5.57 -3.45
N THR A 337 13.51 6.79 -2.93
CA THR A 337 13.78 7.10 -1.51
C THR A 337 12.74 8.03 -0.89
N ALA A 338 12.54 7.88 0.41
CA ALA A 338 11.85 8.82 1.28
C ALA A 338 12.81 9.28 2.39
N GLU A 339 12.60 10.49 2.89
CA GLU A 339 13.34 11.07 4.03
C GLU A 339 12.41 11.66 5.08
N LEU A 340 11.20 12.07 4.68
CA LEU A 340 10.27 12.80 5.54
C LEU A 340 9.03 11.95 5.79
N LEU A 341 8.47 12.05 6.99
CA LEU A 341 7.18 11.44 7.33
C LEU A 341 6.18 12.53 7.70
N TYR A 342 5.03 12.56 7.03
CA TYR A 342 3.95 13.50 7.29
C TYR A 342 2.65 12.79 7.64
N VAL A 343 1.74 13.50 8.29
CA VAL A 343 0.34 13.10 8.42
C VAL A 343 -0.52 14.09 7.64
N ALA A 344 -1.54 13.58 6.97
CA ALA A 344 -2.58 14.36 6.35
C ALA A 344 -3.96 13.95 6.89
N TYR A 345 -4.93 14.85 6.81
CA TYR A 345 -6.30 14.64 7.30
C TYR A 345 -7.33 15.21 6.31
N SER A 346 -8.50 14.58 6.27
CA SER A 346 -9.59 14.90 5.35
C SER A 346 -10.95 14.50 5.94
N LYS A 347 -12.03 15.13 5.42
CA LYS A 347 -13.43 14.76 5.68
C LYS A 347 -14.05 13.90 4.58
N ASP A 348 -13.54 13.98 3.35
CA ASP A 348 -14.12 13.33 2.16
C ASP A 348 -13.22 12.22 1.58
N GLY A 349 -12.01 12.08 2.12
CA GLY A 349 -11.03 11.10 1.68
C GLY A 349 -10.46 11.38 0.29
N LEU A 350 -10.64 12.57 -0.28
CA LEU A 350 -10.04 13.03 -1.55
C LEU A 350 -9.24 14.31 -1.40
N ASN A 351 -9.74 15.25 -0.61
CA ASN A 351 -9.13 16.54 -0.38
C ASN A 351 -8.51 16.54 1.01
N PHE A 352 -7.17 16.65 1.07
CA PHE A 352 -6.41 16.55 2.31
C PHE A 352 -5.66 17.84 2.61
N LYS A 353 -5.62 18.19 3.90
CA LYS A 353 -4.60 19.07 4.47
C LYS A 353 -3.51 18.24 5.11
N VAL A 354 -2.28 18.72 5.00
CA VAL A 354 -1.10 18.07 5.56
C VAL A 354 -0.66 18.86 6.80
N PHE A 355 -0.34 18.19 7.89
CA PHE A 355 0.28 18.87 9.03
C PHE A 355 1.62 19.48 8.59
N PRO A 356 1.88 20.79 8.78
CA PRO A 356 3.08 21.45 8.28
C PRO A 356 4.40 20.90 8.83
N LYS A 357 4.42 20.36 10.05
CA LYS A 357 5.60 19.74 10.64
C LYS A 357 5.61 18.23 10.37
N PRO A 358 6.72 17.67 9.84
CA PRO A 358 6.85 16.22 9.70
C PRO A 358 6.94 15.53 11.06
N LEU A 359 6.42 14.31 11.16
CA LEU A 359 6.60 13.41 12.30
C LEU A 359 8.06 12.96 12.44
N LEU A 360 8.75 12.80 11.30
CA LEU A 360 10.15 12.40 11.25
C LEU A 360 10.87 13.19 10.14
N LYS A 361 12.03 13.74 10.49
CA LYS A 361 12.98 14.35 9.54
C LYS A 361 14.16 13.41 9.37
N ASN A 362 14.39 12.99 8.14
CA ASN A 362 15.41 12.05 7.68
C ASN A 362 15.09 10.58 7.97
N ASN A 363 15.60 9.72 7.10
CA ASN A 363 15.57 8.28 7.22
C ASN A 363 14.16 7.65 7.27
N ALA A 364 13.10 8.41 6.97
CA ALA A 364 11.74 7.90 7.02
C ALA A 364 11.51 6.77 6.00
N TYR A 365 10.70 5.80 6.40
CA TYR A 365 10.11 4.81 5.51
C TYR A 365 8.61 4.69 5.79
N ARG A 366 7.91 3.77 5.11
CA ARG A 366 6.49 3.52 5.38
C ARG A 366 6.29 3.28 6.87
N SER A 367 5.30 3.98 7.41
CA SER A 367 4.87 3.96 8.81
C SER A 367 3.35 3.82 8.85
N SER A 368 2.78 3.36 9.96
CA SER A 368 1.32 3.35 10.17
C SER A 368 0.91 4.31 11.28
N ILE A 369 -0.28 4.87 11.14
CA ILE A 369 -1.07 5.44 12.24
C ILE A 369 -2.39 4.68 12.34
N PHE A 370 -2.90 4.48 13.55
CA PHE A 370 -4.08 3.64 13.78
C PHE A 370 -4.94 4.17 14.93
N PRO A 371 -6.28 4.06 14.84
CA PRO A 371 -7.18 4.53 15.89
C PRO A 371 -7.08 3.66 17.13
N MET A 372 -7.05 4.31 18.30
CA MET A 372 -7.12 3.66 19.60
C MET A 372 -8.42 3.94 20.35
N GLY A 373 -9.17 4.95 19.91
CA GLY A 373 -10.48 5.32 20.43
C GLY A 373 -10.83 6.76 20.12
N SER A 374 -12.09 7.14 20.28
CA SER A 374 -12.55 8.52 20.15
C SER A 374 -13.62 8.83 21.20
N ASN A 375 -13.77 10.13 21.50
CA ASN A 375 -14.89 10.67 22.27
C ASN A 375 -15.41 11.94 21.59
N GLU A 376 -16.38 12.66 22.13
CA GLU A 376 -16.98 13.85 21.49
C GLU A 376 -15.97 14.91 21.01
N SER A 377 -14.82 15.06 21.67
CA SER A 377 -13.85 16.12 21.38
C SER A 377 -12.54 15.63 20.76
N LEU A 378 -12.16 14.38 21.00
CA LEU A 378 -10.81 13.87 20.73
C LEU A 378 -10.83 12.55 19.97
N ILE A 379 -9.79 12.35 19.15
CA ILE A 379 -9.44 11.05 18.55
C ILE A 379 -8.06 10.67 19.08
N LYS A 380 -7.96 9.51 19.73
CA LYS A 380 -6.70 8.95 20.20
C LYS A 380 -6.14 8.01 19.12
N MET A 381 -4.87 8.20 18.78
CA MET A 381 -4.18 7.47 17.73
C MET A 381 -2.87 6.88 18.25
N GLY A 382 -2.52 5.70 17.75
CA GLY A 382 -1.16 5.16 17.81
C GLY A 382 -0.41 5.43 16.50
N ALA A 383 0.92 5.38 16.55
CA ALA A 383 1.81 5.49 15.42
C ALA A 383 2.94 4.46 15.53
N MET A 384 3.12 3.67 14.48
CA MET A 384 4.28 2.80 14.29
C MET A 384 5.20 3.42 13.24
N ILE A 385 6.23 4.13 13.70
CA ILE A 385 7.15 4.89 12.86
C ILE A 385 8.28 3.98 12.38
N GLY A 386 8.36 3.75 11.07
CA GLY A 386 9.42 2.98 10.42
C GLY A 386 10.47 3.83 9.74
N ASN A 387 11.72 3.37 9.78
CA ASN A 387 12.86 4.03 9.15
C ASN A 387 13.67 3.07 8.26
N LYS A 388 14.55 3.61 7.40
CA LYS A 388 15.35 2.79 6.47
C LYS A 388 16.55 2.08 7.11
N SER A 389 16.81 2.30 8.40
CA SER A 389 17.69 1.40 9.18
C SER A 389 16.97 0.10 9.57
N GLY A 390 15.65 0.05 9.39
CA GLY A 390 14.80 -1.09 9.72
C GLY A 390 14.31 -1.08 11.16
N GLU A 391 14.44 0.03 11.87
CA GLU A 391 13.91 0.20 13.23
C GLU A 391 12.47 0.68 13.18
N PHE A 392 11.66 0.21 14.14
CA PHE A 392 10.32 0.71 14.40
C PHE A 392 10.26 1.41 15.77
N ARG A 393 9.46 2.47 15.87
CA ARG A 393 9.20 3.19 17.12
C ARG A 393 7.71 3.37 17.32
N TYR A 394 7.23 3.04 18.51
CA TYR A 394 5.84 3.22 18.89
C TYR A 394 5.63 4.57 19.57
N ARG A 395 4.57 5.29 19.18
CA ARG A 395 4.14 6.55 19.77
C ARG A 395 2.63 6.66 19.83
N GLU A 396 2.13 7.49 20.72
CA GLU A 396 0.71 7.86 20.79
C GLU A 396 0.54 9.36 20.60
N PHE A 397 -0.57 9.76 19.99
CA PHE A 397 -0.94 11.16 19.85
C PHE A 397 -2.46 11.33 19.86
N THR A 398 -2.88 12.54 20.24
CA THR A 398 -4.30 12.90 20.30
C THR A 398 -4.61 14.02 19.33
N LEU A 399 -5.74 13.90 18.63
CA LEU A 399 -6.25 14.90 17.70
C LEU A 399 -7.52 15.54 18.25
N ASN A 400 -7.60 16.87 18.18
CA ASN A 400 -8.78 17.62 18.59
C ASN A 400 -9.74 17.81 17.39
N LYS A 401 -10.95 17.27 17.49
CA LYS A 401 -11.95 17.30 16.42
C LYS A 401 -12.39 18.72 16.06
N TYR A 402 -12.56 19.60 17.05
CA TYR A 402 -12.90 21.01 16.79
C TYR A 402 -11.83 21.72 15.96
N ARG A 403 -10.54 21.47 16.22
CA ARG A 403 -9.44 22.03 15.41
C ARG A 403 -9.44 21.47 13.99
N ILE A 404 -9.69 20.17 13.81
CA ILE A 404 -9.80 19.54 12.49
C ILE A 404 -10.97 20.16 11.71
N GLU A 405 -12.16 20.19 12.30
CA GLU A 405 -13.36 20.75 11.67
C GLU A 405 -13.19 22.23 11.33
N LYS A 406 -12.60 23.02 12.23
CA LYS A 406 -12.33 24.44 11.96
C LYS A 406 -11.34 24.62 10.81
N SER A 407 -10.34 23.73 10.70
CA SER A 407 -9.36 23.79 9.61
C SER A 407 -9.94 23.31 8.29
N LEU A 408 -10.90 22.37 8.26
CA LEU A 408 -11.47 21.87 7.00
C LEU A 408 -12.61 22.76 6.42
N LYS A 409 -12.88 23.90 7.04
CA LYS A 409 -13.70 25.00 6.52
C LYS A 409 -12.81 26.01 5.77
#